data_AF-A0A7S2WUE2-F1
#
_entry.id   AF-A0A7S2WUE2-F1
#
_cell.length_a   1.000
_cell.length_b   1.000
_cell.length_c   1.000
_cell.angle_alpha   90.00
_cell.angle_beta   90.00
_cell.angle_gamma   90.00
#
_symmetry.space_group_name_H-M   'P 1'
#
loop_
_entity.id
_entity.type
_entity.pdbx_description
1 polymer ?
#
loop_
_entity_poly.entity_id
_entity_poly.type
_entity_poly.pdbx_seq_one_letter_code
_entity_poly.pdbx_strand_id
1 'polypeptide(L)'
;DAVPLEQRAVDIHWLIRWTTQNKAWSMRTVDVVETIIKPRTAKYRCRFVQLEDEMSAEDYGPVHTFISHCWQNLWGDLVSMAAHHSIPGRRVWVDVFAVNQHGHGTGKDLEGMHSVISAASNVFLGVNPEEALASEARNPLRRVWCLYEVWQALRVGTPLIIKAGKAQLS
;
A
#
# COMPACT_ATOMS: atom_id res chain seq x y z
N ASP A 1 3.27 -7.90 -21.65
CA ASP A 1 3.95 -8.62 -20.55
C ASP A 1 3.58 -8.03 -19.21
N ALA A 2 3.30 -8.87 -18.21
CA ALA A 2 2.87 -8.39 -16.90
C ALA A 2 4.06 -7.73 -16.18
N VAL A 3 3.92 -6.46 -15.79
CA VAL A 3 4.90 -5.75 -14.94
C VAL A 3 5.19 -6.62 -13.71
N PRO A 4 6.45 -6.97 -13.41
CA PRO A 4 6.81 -7.77 -12.22
C PRO A 4 6.31 -7.13 -10.93
N LEU A 5 6.01 -7.92 -9.90
CA LEU A 5 5.32 -7.42 -8.69
C LEU A 5 6.13 -6.34 -7.95
N GLU A 6 7.44 -6.53 -7.87
CA GLU A 6 8.41 -5.60 -7.29
C GLU A 6 8.60 -4.32 -8.11
N GLN A 7 8.10 -4.28 -9.34
CA GLN A 7 8.13 -3.12 -10.25
C GLN A 7 6.83 -2.30 -10.19
N ARG A 8 5.92 -2.59 -9.25
CA ARG A 8 4.61 -1.94 -9.14
C ARG A 8 4.51 -0.94 -7.99
N ALA A 9 5.65 -0.47 -7.47
CA ALA A 9 5.64 0.54 -6.42
C ALA A 9 5.37 1.92 -7.02
N VAL A 10 4.48 2.70 -6.42
CA VAL A 10 4.08 4.01 -6.92
C VAL A 10 4.99 5.11 -6.37
N ASP A 11 5.24 6.14 -7.16
CA ASP A 11 5.96 7.33 -6.69
C ASP A 11 5.23 8.02 -5.54
N ILE A 12 5.99 8.51 -4.56
CA ILE A 12 5.41 9.13 -3.37
C ILE A 12 4.66 10.43 -3.66
N HIS A 13 5.13 11.26 -4.62
CA HIS A 13 4.42 12.47 -4.99
C HIS A 13 3.16 12.13 -5.78
N TRP A 14 3.22 11.12 -6.65
CA TRP A 14 2.01 10.60 -7.30
C TRP A 14 0.98 10.16 -6.26
N LEU A 15 1.38 9.38 -5.24
CA LEU A 15 0.48 8.90 -4.19
C LEU A 15 -0.22 10.05 -3.44
N ILE A 16 0.51 11.10 -3.09
CA ILE A 16 -0.03 12.28 -2.40
C ILE A 16 -0.99 13.06 -3.30
N ARG A 17 -0.61 13.31 -4.56
CA ARG A 17 -1.46 14.00 -5.54
C ARG A 17 -2.75 13.20 -5.80
N TRP A 18 -2.61 11.90 -6.07
CA TRP A 18 -3.73 11.00 -6.30
C TRP A 18 -4.69 10.98 -5.11
N THR A 19 -4.17 10.88 -3.89
CA THR A 19 -4.98 10.91 -2.66
C THR A 19 -5.78 12.21 -2.54
N THR A 20 -5.14 13.34 -2.86
CA THR A 20 -5.78 14.67 -2.79
C THR A 20 -6.86 14.84 -3.85
N GLN A 21 -6.56 14.49 -5.11
CA GLN A 21 -7.50 14.58 -6.23
C GLN A 21 -8.74 13.72 -6.02
N ASN A 22 -8.58 12.55 -5.39
CA ASN A 22 -9.67 11.64 -5.08
C ASN A 22 -10.36 11.92 -3.74
N LYS A 23 -9.96 12.98 -3.02
CA LYS A 23 -10.51 13.35 -1.70
C LYS A 23 -10.46 12.18 -0.69
N ALA A 24 -9.42 11.36 -0.79
CA ALA A 24 -9.33 10.07 -0.09
C ALA A 24 -8.68 10.16 1.30
N TRP A 25 -8.19 11.33 1.72
CA TRP A 25 -7.49 11.52 2.99
C TRP A 25 -8.25 11.03 4.23
N SER A 26 -9.57 11.22 4.26
CA SER A 26 -10.42 10.84 5.38
C SER A 26 -11.12 9.48 5.21
N MET A 27 -10.86 8.77 4.11
CA MET A 27 -11.45 7.46 3.84
C MET A 27 -10.68 6.37 4.57
N ARG A 28 -11.35 5.24 4.89
CA ARG A 28 -10.61 4.02 5.24
C ARG A 28 -10.08 3.39 3.96
N THR A 29 -8.98 2.63 4.04
CA THR A 29 -8.44 1.98 2.84
C THR A 29 -9.47 1.06 2.17
N VAL A 30 -10.30 0.35 2.95
CA VAL A 30 -11.39 -0.47 2.41
C VAL A 30 -12.35 0.36 1.55
N ASP A 31 -12.69 1.58 1.98
CA ASP A 31 -13.55 2.47 1.21
C ASP A 31 -12.86 2.93 -0.08
N VAL A 32 -11.55 3.22 -0.02
CA VAL A 32 -10.75 3.56 -1.21
C VAL A 32 -10.79 2.41 -2.22
N VAL A 33 -10.61 1.18 -1.74
CA VAL A 33 -10.64 -0.01 -2.59
C VAL A 33 -12.01 -0.21 -3.25
N GLU A 34 -13.09 -0.19 -2.45
CA GLU A 34 -14.44 -0.50 -2.94
C GLU A 34 -15.04 0.60 -3.81
N THR A 35 -14.78 1.87 -3.49
CA THR A 35 -15.47 3.00 -4.14
C THR A 35 -14.66 3.67 -5.25
N ILE A 36 -13.34 3.47 -5.30
CA ILE A 36 -12.46 4.11 -6.29
C ILE A 36 -11.73 3.05 -7.12
N ILE A 37 -10.95 2.19 -6.46
CA ILE A 37 -10.00 1.30 -7.15
C ILE A 37 -10.74 0.23 -7.95
N LYS A 38 -11.65 -0.51 -7.32
CA LYS A 38 -12.41 -1.57 -7.99
C LYS A 38 -13.25 -1.02 -9.15
N PRO A 39 -14.04 0.06 -9.01
CA PRO A 39 -14.80 0.63 -10.12
C PRO A 39 -13.93 1.00 -11.33
N ARG A 40 -12.77 1.64 -11.10
CA ARG A 40 -11.87 2.06 -12.19
C ARG A 40 -11.17 0.90 -12.87
N THR A 41 -10.81 -0.13 -12.11
CA THR A 41 -10.16 -1.33 -12.64
C THR A 41 -11.14 -2.38 -13.16
N ALA A 42 -12.46 -2.20 -12.98
CA ALA A 42 -13.48 -3.22 -13.25
C ALA A 42 -13.53 -3.63 -14.73
N LYS A 43 -13.42 -2.67 -15.65
CA LYS A 43 -13.52 -2.92 -17.10
C LYS A 43 -12.50 -3.95 -17.58
N TYR A 44 -11.27 -3.87 -17.05
CA TYR A 44 -10.15 -4.72 -17.45
C TYR A 44 -9.81 -5.79 -16.40
N ARG A 45 -10.42 -5.71 -15.21
CA ARG A 45 -10.13 -6.56 -14.04
C ARG A 45 -8.63 -6.67 -13.79
N CYS A 46 -7.95 -5.53 -13.75
CA CYS A 46 -6.50 -5.42 -13.71
C CYS A 46 -5.99 -4.77 -12.41
N ARG A 47 -4.66 -4.58 -12.31
CA ARG A 47 -4.06 -3.78 -11.23
C ARG A 47 -4.18 -2.30 -11.58
N PHE A 48 -4.26 -1.45 -10.56
CA PHE A 48 -4.39 -0.01 -10.79
C PHE A 48 -3.20 0.56 -11.57
N VAL A 49 -1.99 0.09 -11.28
CA VAL A 49 -0.75 0.47 -12.01
C VAL A 49 -0.74 0.12 -13.51
N GLN A 50 -1.75 -0.59 -14.00
CA GLN A 50 -1.90 -0.94 -15.42
C GLN A 50 -2.94 -0.08 -16.13
N LEU A 51 -3.55 0.90 -15.45
CA LEU A 51 -4.51 1.82 -16.06
C LEU A 51 -3.76 3.00 -16.69
N GLU A 52 -3.58 2.96 -18.01
CA GLU A 52 -2.86 4.00 -18.77
C GLU A 52 -3.50 5.39 -18.65
N ASP A 53 -4.83 5.46 -18.45
CA ASP A 53 -5.55 6.73 -18.25
C ASP A 53 -5.34 7.33 -16.84
N GLU A 54 -4.81 6.55 -15.89
CA GLU A 54 -4.63 6.94 -14.49
C GLU A 54 -3.15 7.10 -14.10
N MET A 55 -2.25 6.41 -14.80
CA MET A 55 -0.83 6.35 -14.46
C MET A 55 0.04 6.38 -15.72
N SER A 56 1.08 7.20 -15.69
CA SER A 56 2.17 7.14 -16.67
C SER A 56 3.22 6.12 -16.24
N ALA A 57 4.08 5.69 -17.18
CA ALA A 57 5.19 4.77 -16.89
C ALA A 57 6.21 5.34 -15.89
N GLU A 58 6.21 6.66 -15.64
CA GLU A 58 7.09 7.33 -14.69
C GLU A 58 6.54 7.28 -13.25
N ASP A 59 5.23 7.11 -13.09
CA ASP A 59 4.53 7.14 -11.80
C ASP A 59 4.71 5.86 -10.97
N TYR A 60 5.27 4.79 -11.56
CA TYR A 60 5.54 3.54 -10.87
C TYR A 60 6.88 2.92 -11.28
N GLY A 61 7.32 1.89 -10.54
CA GLY A 61 8.57 1.20 -10.82
C GLY A 61 9.09 0.38 -9.63
N PRO A 62 10.42 0.18 -9.51
CA PRO A 62 11.01 -0.68 -8.50
C PRO A 62 10.70 -0.21 -7.08
N VAL A 63 10.37 -1.17 -6.21
CA VAL A 63 10.06 -0.94 -4.80
C VAL A 63 11.28 -0.45 -4.02
N HIS A 64 11.10 0.62 -3.25
CA HIS A 64 12.05 1.04 -2.22
C HIS A 64 11.53 0.69 -0.82
N THR A 65 10.24 0.93 -0.59
CA THR A 65 9.58 0.66 0.70
C THR A 65 8.33 -0.17 0.48
N PHE A 66 8.19 -1.28 1.21
CA PHE A 66 6.95 -2.04 1.29
C PHE A 66 6.05 -1.45 2.39
N ILE A 67 4.76 -1.26 2.09
CA ILE A 67 3.80 -0.67 3.03
C ILE A 67 2.88 -1.74 3.60
N SER A 68 3.07 -2.08 4.88
CA SER A 68 2.18 -2.93 5.67
C SER A 68 1.21 -2.07 6.49
N HIS A 69 -0.09 -2.32 6.34
CA HIS A 69 -1.13 -1.57 7.04
C HIS A 69 -2.44 -2.36 7.15
N CYS A 70 -3.34 -1.91 8.04
CA CYS A 70 -4.68 -2.48 8.12
C CYS A 70 -5.66 -1.72 7.23
N TRP A 71 -6.41 -2.43 6.37
CA TRP A 71 -7.38 -1.79 5.47
C TRP A 71 -8.54 -1.08 6.18
N GLN A 72 -8.81 -1.46 7.43
CA GLN A 72 -9.82 -0.80 8.26
C GLN A 72 -9.32 0.52 8.85
N ASN A 73 -8.05 0.88 8.71
CA ASN A 73 -7.52 2.18 9.14
C ASN A 73 -7.68 3.25 8.06
N LEU A 74 -7.43 4.50 8.45
CA LEU A 74 -7.48 5.63 7.54
C LEU A 74 -6.40 5.52 6.46
N TRP A 75 -6.81 5.76 5.23
CA TRP A 75 -5.91 5.89 4.09
C TRP A 75 -4.91 7.03 4.28
N GLY A 76 -5.36 8.15 4.87
CA GLY A 76 -4.47 9.28 5.18
C GLY A 76 -3.32 8.91 6.11
N ASP A 77 -3.53 8.04 7.10
CA ASP A 77 -2.46 7.56 7.98
C ASP A 77 -1.39 6.80 7.18
N LEU A 78 -1.81 5.95 6.24
CA LEU A 78 -0.89 5.25 5.32
C LEU A 78 -0.08 6.24 4.48
N VAL A 79 -0.74 7.22 3.86
CA VAL A 79 -0.09 8.16 2.96
C VAL A 79 0.90 9.05 3.71
N SER A 80 0.49 9.59 4.87
CA SER A 80 1.37 10.38 5.73
C SER A 80 2.55 9.55 6.24
N MET A 81 2.32 8.29 6.62
CA MET A 81 3.39 7.36 7.00
C MET A 81 4.39 7.15 5.86
N ALA A 82 3.90 6.89 4.64
CA ALA A 82 4.73 6.68 3.47
C ALA A 82 5.54 7.95 3.11
N ALA A 83 4.93 9.12 3.26
CA ALA A 83 5.53 10.41 2.93
C ALA A 83 6.50 10.94 3.99
N HIS A 84 6.35 10.54 5.26
CA HIS A 84 7.14 11.06 6.37
C HIS A 84 8.64 10.75 6.19
N HIS A 85 9.45 11.81 6.07
CA HIS A 85 10.88 11.77 5.70
C HIS A 85 11.13 11.04 4.38
N SER A 86 10.24 11.22 3.41
CA SER A 86 10.46 10.77 2.04
C SER A 86 11.32 11.76 1.26
N ILE A 87 12.01 11.24 0.25
CA ILE A 87 12.78 12.03 -0.72
C ILE A 87 12.11 11.92 -2.09
N PRO A 88 12.29 12.91 -2.99
CA PRO A 88 11.83 12.79 -4.37
C PRO A 88 12.31 11.49 -5.02
N GLY A 89 11.41 10.82 -5.76
CA GLY A 89 11.70 9.55 -6.43
C GLY A 89 11.60 8.30 -5.54
N ARG A 90 11.31 8.43 -4.24
CA ARG A 90 10.98 7.25 -3.42
C ARG A 90 9.69 6.63 -3.95
N ARG A 91 9.76 5.34 -4.22
CA ARG A 91 8.60 4.51 -4.62
C ARG A 91 8.17 3.58 -3.49
N VAL A 92 6.88 3.57 -3.22
CA VAL A 92 6.26 2.81 -2.15
C VAL A 92 5.32 1.76 -2.74
N TRP A 93 5.49 0.52 -2.31
CA TRP A 93 4.63 -0.57 -2.74
C TRP A 93 3.42 -0.63 -1.82
N VAL A 94 2.25 -0.32 -2.37
CA VAL A 94 0.95 -0.35 -1.68
C VAL A 94 0.09 -1.38 -2.40
N ASP A 95 -0.35 -2.39 -1.67
CA ASP A 95 -1.14 -3.52 -2.17
C ASP A 95 -2.38 -3.07 -2.98
N VAL A 96 -3.05 -2.01 -2.54
CA VAL A 96 -4.20 -1.40 -3.21
C VAL A 96 -3.96 -1.12 -4.69
N PHE A 97 -2.77 -0.64 -5.06
CA PHE A 97 -2.43 -0.31 -6.45
C PHE A 97 -1.74 -1.47 -7.18
N ALA A 98 -0.91 -2.22 -6.47
CA ALA A 98 -0.01 -3.21 -7.05
C ALA A 98 -0.64 -4.62 -7.22
N VAL A 99 -1.71 -4.90 -6.49
CA VAL A 99 -2.46 -6.17 -6.51
C VAL A 99 -3.76 -6.00 -7.28
N ASN A 100 -4.15 -7.04 -8.00
CA ASN A 100 -5.44 -7.08 -8.66
C ASN A 100 -6.55 -7.28 -7.62
N GLN A 101 -7.44 -6.30 -7.50
CA GLN A 101 -8.51 -6.30 -6.49
C GLN A 101 -9.73 -7.14 -6.90
N HIS A 102 -9.63 -7.92 -7.98
CA HIS A 102 -10.73 -8.70 -8.56
C HIS A 102 -10.48 -10.22 -8.52
N GLY A 103 -11.18 -10.92 -7.60
CA GLY A 103 -11.30 -12.38 -7.60
C GLY A 103 -9.98 -13.15 -7.67
N HIS A 104 -9.85 -14.10 -8.59
CA HIS A 104 -8.66 -14.96 -8.74
C HIS A 104 -7.35 -14.19 -9.01
N GLY A 105 -7.42 -12.94 -9.48
CA GLY A 105 -6.23 -12.10 -9.70
C GLY A 105 -5.50 -11.75 -8.40
N THR A 106 -6.25 -11.64 -7.29
CA THR A 106 -5.70 -11.29 -5.98
C THR A 106 -4.75 -12.36 -5.46
N GLY A 107 -5.19 -13.62 -5.46
CA GLY A 107 -4.39 -14.74 -4.93
C GLY A 107 -3.04 -14.89 -5.65
N LYS A 108 -3.03 -14.80 -6.98
CA LYS A 108 -1.81 -14.90 -7.80
C LYS A 108 -0.78 -13.82 -7.49
N ASP A 109 -1.21 -12.58 -7.27
CA ASP A 109 -0.29 -11.51 -6.90
C ASP A 109 0.23 -11.70 -5.47
N LEU A 110 -0.62 -12.15 -4.54
CA LEU A 110 -0.23 -12.35 -3.14
C LEU A 110 0.78 -13.51 -2.96
N GLU A 111 0.77 -14.53 -3.83
CA GLU A 111 1.78 -15.59 -3.83
C GLU A 111 3.21 -15.03 -4.03
N GLY A 112 3.35 -13.98 -4.82
CA GLY A 112 4.63 -13.33 -5.11
C GLY A 112 5.07 -12.30 -4.06
N MET A 113 4.27 -12.02 -3.03
CA MET A 113 4.52 -10.89 -2.12
C MET A 113 5.89 -10.97 -1.41
N HIS A 114 6.41 -12.18 -1.20
CA HIS A 114 7.74 -12.36 -0.63
C HIS A 114 8.84 -11.71 -1.49
N SER A 115 8.72 -11.70 -2.82
CA SER A 115 9.74 -11.15 -3.71
C SER A 115 9.82 -9.63 -3.56
N VAL A 116 8.68 -8.98 -3.35
CA VAL A 116 8.58 -7.54 -3.10
C VAL A 116 9.25 -7.18 -1.78
N ILE A 117 8.96 -7.92 -0.72
CA ILE A 117 9.55 -7.68 0.61
C ILE A 117 11.07 -7.87 0.56
N SER A 118 11.56 -8.90 -0.14
CA SER A 118 13.00 -9.12 -0.34
C SER A 118 13.67 -8.05 -1.21
N ALA A 119 12.96 -7.47 -2.18
CA ALA A 119 13.49 -6.41 -3.05
C ALA A 119 13.46 -5.03 -2.39
N ALA A 120 12.57 -4.81 -1.42
CA ALA A 120 12.44 -3.54 -0.72
C ALA A 120 13.64 -3.26 0.20
N SER A 121 14.03 -1.99 0.30
CA SER A 121 15.07 -1.55 1.25
C SER A 121 14.57 -1.53 2.69
N ASN A 122 13.26 -1.46 2.90
CA ASN A 122 12.61 -1.53 4.21
C ASN A 122 11.11 -1.84 4.08
N VAL A 123 10.54 -2.30 5.19
CA VAL A 123 9.10 -2.44 5.40
C VAL A 123 8.64 -1.40 6.41
N PHE A 124 7.62 -0.63 6.08
CA PHE A 124 6.91 0.21 7.05
C PHE A 124 5.67 -0.51 7.55
N LEU A 125 5.52 -0.61 8.87
CA LEU A 125 4.28 -1.03 9.52
C LEU A 125 3.59 0.19 10.13
N GLY A 126 2.40 0.51 9.61
CA GLY A 126 1.58 1.62 10.11
C GLY A 126 0.70 1.20 11.27
N VAL A 127 0.85 1.87 12.42
CA VAL A 127 0.07 1.60 13.63
C VAL A 127 -0.59 2.90 14.10
N ASN A 128 -1.91 2.97 14.07
CA ASN A 128 -2.65 4.03 14.76
C ASN A 128 -3.15 3.47 16.10
N PRO A 129 -2.58 3.89 17.26
CA PRO A 129 -2.97 3.34 18.56
C PRO A 129 -4.44 3.60 18.91
N GLU A 130 -4.99 4.76 18.53
CA GLU A 130 -6.39 5.10 18.78
C GLU A 130 -7.31 4.15 18.01
N GLU A 131 -7.03 3.92 16.73
CA GLU A 131 -7.79 2.97 15.90
C GLU A 131 -7.64 1.53 16.40
N ALA A 132 -6.42 1.13 16.79
CA ALA A 132 -6.11 -0.22 17.29
C ALA A 132 -6.78 -0.54 18.64
N LEU A 133 -6.91 0.46 19.52
CA LEU A 133 -7.64 0.33 20.78
C LEU A 133 -9.16 0.37 20.56
N ALA A 134 -9.63 1.10 19.55
CA ALA A 134 -11.04 1.20 19.22
C ALA A 134 -11.61 -0.05 18.53
N SER A 135 -10.78 -0.90 17.90
CA SER A 135 -11.20 -2.20 17.36
C SER A 135 -10.03 -3.12 17.05
N GLU A 136 -10.14 -4.40 17.39
CA GLU A 136 -9.16 -5.41 16.99
C GLU A 136 -9.02 -5.55 15.47
N ALA A 137 -10.11 -5.33 14.72
CA ALA A 137 -10.08 -5.36 13.26
C ALA A 137 -9.20 -4.24 12.67
N ARG A 138 -8.91 -3.20 13.43
CA ARG A 138 -8.06 -2.04 13.08
C ARG A 138 -6.64 -2.15 13.62
N ASN A 139 -6.36 -3.14 14.46
CA ASN A 139 -5.04 -3.38 15.03
C ASN A 139 -4.19 -4.23 14.07
N PRO A 140 -3.14 -3.69 13.44
CA PRO A 140 -2.31 -4.46 12.50
C PRO A 140 -1.62 -5.66 13.17
N LEU A 141 -1.35 -5.61 14.48
CA LEU A 141 -0.75 -6.72 15.23
C LEU A 141 -1.73 -7.89 15.49
N ARG A 142 -2.99 -7.75 15.07
CA ARG A 142 -4.03 -8.79 15.11
C ARG A 142 -4.48 -9.20 13.70
N ARG A 143 -3.84 -8.70 12.64
CA ARG A 143 -4.19 -9.00 11.24
C ARG A 143 -3.22 -10.02 10.67
N VAL A 144 -3.74 -11.15 10.20
CA VAL A 144 -2.92 -12.25 9.65
C VAL A 144 -1.99 -11.78 8.53
N TRP A 145 -2.45 -10.89 7.64
CA TRP A 145 -1.64 -10.36 6.54
C TRP A 145 -0.50 -9.46 7.02
N CYS A 146 -0.77 -8.52 7.95
CA CYS A 146 0.28 -7.69 8.53
C CYS A 146 1.30 -8.53 9.32
N LEU A 147 0.86 -9.54 10.07
CA LEU A 147 1.74 -10.46 10.78
C LEU A 147 2.60 -11.29 9.81
N TYR A 148 2.02 -11.75 8.71
CA TYR A 148 2.75 -12.44 7.64
C TYR A 148 3.81 -11.53 7.03
N GLU A 149 3.48 -10.29 6.69
CA GLU A 149 4.43 -9.31 6.12
C GLU A 149 5.58 -8.98 7.07
N VAL A 150 5.29 -8.77 8.35
CA VAL A 150 6.28 -8.59 9.41
C VAL A 150 7.19 -9.82 9.51
N TRP A 151 6.61 -11.02 9.59
CA TRP A 151 7.37 -12.26 9.66
C TRP A 151 8.26 -12.44 8.43
N GLN A 152 7.76 -12.13 7.23
CA GLN A 152 8.54 -12.21 6.00
C GLN A 152 9.71 -11.22 6.01
N ALA A 153 9.49 -9.97 6.43
CA ALA A 153 10.56 -8.98 6.55
C ALA A 153 11.69 -9.47 7.47
N LEU A 154 11.32 -10.00 8.64
CA LEU A 154 12.27 -10.58 9.59
C LEU A 154 13.00 -11.79 9.00
N ARG A 155 12.29 -12.68 8.31
CA ARG A 155 12.86 -13.91 7.73
C ARG A 155 13.91 -13.61 6.66
N VAL A 156 13.70 -12.58 5.85
CA VAL A 156 14.61 -12.24 4.73
C VAL A 156 15.61 -11.13 5.09
N GLY A 157 15.55 -10.61 6.32
CA GLY A 157 16.46 -9.57 6.80
C GLY A 157 16.15 -8.16 6.29
N THR A 158 14.96 -7.92 5.72
CA THR A 158 14.54 -6.58 5.31
C THR A 158 14.22 -5.75 6.56
N PRO A 159 14.81 -4.55 6.73
CA PRO A 159 14.55 -3.71 7.90
C PRO A 159 13.06 -3.41 8.10
N LEU A 160 12.54 -3.72 9.29
CA LEU A 160 11.18 -3.36 9.70
C LEU A 160 11.21 -2.05 10.49
N ILE A 161 10.46 -1.05 10.03
CA ILE A 161 10.30 0.24 10.69
C ILE A 161 8.83 0.41 11.05
N ILE A 162 8.55 0.57 12.35
CA ILE A 162 7.19 0.80 12.84
C ILE A 162 6.97 2.31 12.93
N LYS A 163 5.92 2.80 12.27
CA LYS A 163 5.49 4.19 12.35
C LYS A 163 4.15 4.25 13.06
N ALA A 164 4.13 4.92 14.21
CA ALA A 164 2.99 4.94 15.11
C ALA A 164 2.43 6.35 15.28
N GLY A 165 1.10 6.47 15.30
CA GLY A 165 0.39 7.71 15.54
C GLY A 165 -0.74 7.95 14.53
N LYS A 166 -1.28 9.16 14.55
CA LYS A 166 -2.32 9.64 13.65
C LYS A 166 -1.75 10.75 12.78
N ALA A 167 -2.03 10.72 11.49
CA ALA A 167 -1.68 11.80 10.59
C ALA A 167 -2.40 13.10 11.02
N GLN A 168 -1.63 14.17 11.17
CA GLN A 168 -2.19 15.52 11.25
C GLN A 168 -2.02 16.15 9.86
N LEU A 169 -3.14 16.42 9.20
CA LEU A 169 -3.16 17.20 7.97
C LEU A 169 -3.02 18.68 8.40
N SER A 170 -1.84 19.24 8.19
CA SER A 170 -1.57 20.68 8.38
C SER A 170 -2.10 21.48 7.20
#